data_AF-A0A957F2E6-F1
#
_entry.id   AF-A0A957F2E6-F1
#
_cell.length_a   1.000
_cell.length_b   1.000
_cell.length_c   1.000
_cell.angle_alpha   90.00
_cell.angle_beta   90.00
_cell.angle_gamma   90.00
#
_symmetry.space_group_name_H-M   'P 1'
#
loop_
_entity.id
_entity.type
_entity.pdbx_description
1 polymer ?
#
loop_
_entity_poly.entity_id
_entity_poly.type
_entity_poly.pdbx_seq_one_letter_code
_entity_poly.pdbx_strand_id
1 'polypeptide(L)'
;NKATVMRYSGGAGSGWEIVEMRGFSGSTIAHPNLVLSSDDVPYLDYTDYANGLKASLMIYDPTPPGPVICNASGSGSWSAVTSHCQAGDTIVIPAGMTVVLDSDIELTGDFEIQGTLDANNKTVTLSGSGDQTLTGPALNFYRLTINKTNKTDTVYIVGKLKVSRKLSIARGKLRSASDYVDVEILVDGTLELSSDITVGGDWTNDGSLIANTYTVTFDGAALQTLGGSAPTAFYNLTIAPGASVFMATLPTAGGSVTNEGTISQTMTLTGSGAPVSFLQISTDKYRGVDITTTDNLGVVSVTVRGNAADCTGDPASPPDRLRCFRVDVETSDFYQADMTFYSTAAEDIITNDTVYQYYAAFGFWADVGTSGCGAAPGEPCTADGVTLDVGPNHFVIGDVDESPTAINLRGVRASAGQAGERPFLAALLVLMGLMVGTAVYRKPARG
;
A
#
# COMPACT_ATOMS: atom_id res chain seq x y z
N ASN A 1 -57.24 -24.30 -17.90
CA ASN A 1 -57.47 -22.84 -18.00
C ASN A 1 -56.66 -22.07 -16.95
N LYS A 2 -55.33 -22.28 -16.91
CA LYS A 2 -54.46 -21.55 -15.98
C LYS A 2 -53.93 -20.27 -16.62
N ALA A 3 -53.63 -19.26 -15.81
CA ALA A 3 -53.14 -17.97 -16.28
C ALA A 3 -51.75 -18.10 -16.93
N THR A 4 -51.53 -17.41 -18.06
CA THR A 4 -50.21 -17.27 -18.71
C THR A 4 -50.16 -15.88 -19.35
N VAL A 5 -49.11 -15.11 -19.08
CA VAL A 5 -48.85 -13.83 -19.75
C VAL A 5 -47.84 -14.05 -20.87
N MET A 6 -48.12 -13.47 -22.04
CA MET A 6 -47.25 -13.54 -23.20
C MET A 6 -46.96 -12.14 -23.73
N ARG A 7 -45.74 -11.95 -24.26
CA ARG A 7 -45.29 -10.74 -24.96
C ARG A 7 -45.20 -11.04 -26.44
N TYR A 8 -45.56 -10.06 -27.27
CA TYR A 8 -45.39 -10.16 -28.72
C TYR A 8 -44.09 -9.47 -29.13
N SER A 9 -43.16 -10.22 -29.75
CA SER A 9 -41.83 -9.75 -30.18
C SER A 9 -41.64 -9.72 -31.70
N GLY A 10 -42.65 -10.13 -32.48
CA GLY A 10 -42.66 -9.96 -33.94
C GLY A 10 -41.70 -10.86 -34.76
N GLY A 11 -41.05 -11.85 -34.14
CA GLY A 11 -40.15 -12.80 -34.82
C GLY A 11 -40.85 -13.90 -35.63
N ALA A 12 -40.08 -14.71 -36.37
CA ALA A 12 -40.60 -15.82 -37.19
C ALA A 12 -41.26 -16.92 -36.34
N GLY A 13 -42.51 -17.29 -36.67
CA GLY A 13 -43.37 -18.17 -35.87
C GLY A 13 -44.66 -17.46 -35.44
N SER A 14 -45.20 -17.75 -34.25
CA SER A 14 -46.36 -17.02 -33.72
C SER A 14 -46.03 -15.60 -33.25
N GLY A 15 -44.75 -15.26 -33.09
CA GLY A 15 -44.28 -13.97 -32.57
C GLY A 15 -44.59 -13.73 -31.09
N TRP A 16 -45.20 -14.71 -30.39
CA TRP A 16 -45.54 -14.64 -28.97
C TRP A 16 -44.58 -15.46 -28.12
N GLU A 17 -44.01 -14.84 -27.08
CA GLU A 17 -43.13 -15.45 -26.08
C GLU A 17 -43.75 -15.35 -24.68
N ILE A 18 -43.40 -16.28 -23.79
CA ILE A 18 -43.90 -16.29 -22.41
C ILE A 18 -43.05 -15.35 -21.57
N VAL A 19 -43.69 -14.47 -20.77
CA VAL A 19 -42.98 -13.43 -20.01
C VAL A 19 -42.18 -14.01 -18.84
N GLU A 20 -42.59 -15.14 -18.26
CA GLU A 20 -41.83 -15.87 -17.24
C GLU A 20 -42.21 -17.36 -17.20
N MET A 21 -43.46 -17.65 -16.83
CA MET A 21 -43.92 -19.01 -16.53
C MET A 21 -45.29 -19.30 -17.13
N ARG A 22 -45.42 -20.48 -17.73
CA ARG A 22 -46.69 -20.99 -18.27
C ARG A 22 -47.57 -21.51 -17.12
N GLY A 23 -48.80 -21.05 -17.05
CA GLY A 23 -49.80 -21.62 -16.14
C GLY A 23 -49.53 -21.33 -14.65
N PHE A 24 -49.11 -20.11 -14.31
CA PHE A 24 -48.66 -19.76 -12.95
C PHE A 24 -49.76 -19.82 -11.88
N SER A 25 -51.04 -19.73 -12.27
CA SER A 25 -52.14 -19.83 -11.31
C SER A 25 -52.31 -21.25 -10.75
N GLY A 26 -52.72 -21.36 -9.48
CA GLY A 26 -52.95 -22.65 -8.81
C GLY A 26 -54.01 -23.50 -9.52
N SER A 27 -55.04 -22.86 -10.10
CA SER A 27 -56.13 -23.49 -10.84
C SER A 27 -56.68 -22.55 -11.92
N THR A 28 -57.92 -22.79 -12.37
CA THR A 28 -58.65 -21.95 -13.31
C THR A 28 -58.76 -20.51 -12.80
N ILE A 29 -58.64 -19.56 -13.72
CA ILE A 29 -58.88 -18.15 -13.45
C ILE A 29 -60.14 -17.66 -14.17
N ALA A 30 -60.76 -16.59 -13.68
CA ALA A 30 -61.82 -15.86 -14.35
C ALA A 30 -61.54 -14.36 -14.35
N HIS A 31 -62.16 -13.63 -15.30
CA HIS A 31 -62.06 -12.17 -15.42
C HIS A 31 -60.62 -11.62 -15.39
N PRO A 32 -59.69 -12.11 -16.24
CA PRO A 32 -58.37 -11.52 -16.30
C PRO A 32 -58.45 -10.09 -16.83
N ASN A 33 -57.77 -9.17 -16.16
CA ASN A 33 -57.57 -7.81 -16.61
C ASN A 33 -56.09 -7.46 -16.53
N LEU A 34 -55.54 -6.99 -17.65
CA LEU A 34 -54.13 -6.67 -17.81
C LEU A 34 -53.99 -5.17 -18.04
N VAL A 35 -53.22 -4.51 -17.18
CA VAL A 35 -52.88 -3.11 -17.32
C VAL A 35 -51.37 -2.94 -17.26
N LEU A 36 -50.86 -1.94 -17.97
CA LEU A 36 -49.47 -1.49 -17.87
C LEU A 36 -49.43 -0.23 -17.00
N SER A 37 -48.46 -0.15 -16.09
CA SER A 37 -48.19 1.11 -15.38
C SER A 37 -47.58 2.16 -16.31
N SER A 38 -47.32 3.37 -15.78
CA SER A 38 -46.60 4.42 -16.52
C SER A 38 -45.17 4.02 -16.92
N ASP A 39 -44.60 3.02 -16.26
CA ASP A 39 -43.24 2.50 -16.50
C ASP A 39 -43.27 1.15 -17.25
N ASP A 40 -44.35 0.89 -18.02
CA ASP A 40 -44.56 -0.33 -18.83
C ASP A 40 -44.59 -1.67 -18.06
N VAL A 41 -44.71 -1.61 -16.72
CA VAL A 41 -44.81 -2.79 -15.84
C VAL A 41 -46.19 -3.46 -15.98
N PRO A 42 -46.30 -4.75 -16.31
CA PRO A 42 -47.57 -5.46 -16.39
C PRO A 42 -48.15 -5.84 -15.01
N TYR A 43 -49.42 -5.52 -14.81
CA TYR A 43 -50.23 -5.95 -13.68
C TYR A 43 -51.41 -6.77 -14.22
N LEU A 44 -51.49 -8.03 -13.80
CA LEU A 44 -52.59 -8.92 -14.14
C LEU A 44 -53.41 -9.21 -12.90
N ASP A 45 -54.61 -8.62 -12.83
CA ASP A 45 -55.62 -8.98 -11.85
C ASP A 45 -56.56 -10.06 -12.41
N TYR A 46 -56.96 -11.00 -11.54
CA TYR A 46 -57.84 -12.10 -11.92
C TYR A 46 -58.58 -12.67 -10.71
N THR A 47 -59.72 -13.31 -10.96
CA THR A 47 -60.42 -14.11 -9.96
C THR A 47 -59.78 -15.50 -9.88
N ASP A 48 -59.26 -15.86 -8.72
CA ASP A 48 -58.50 -17.10 -8.51
C ASP A 48 -59.35 -18.19 -7.86
N TYR A 49 -59.64 -19.26 -8.60
CA TYR A 49 -60.47 -20.35 -8.10
C TYR A 49 -59.72 -21.21 -7.08
N ALA A 50 -58.38 -21.28 -7.15
CA ALA A 50 -57.59 -21.98 -6.13
C ALA A 50 -57.58 -21.21 -4.81
N ASN A 51 -57.72 -19.89 -4.86
CA ASN A 51 -57.76 -19.01 -3.69
C ASN A 51 -59.19 -18.65 -3.24
N GLY A 52 -60.14 -19.56 -3.44
CA GLY A 52 -61.52 -19.39 -2.95
C GLY A 52 -62.29 -18.26 -3.63
N LEU A 53 -62.11 -18.06 -4.94
CA LEU A 53 -62.78 -17.04 -5.75
C LEU A 53 -62.43 -15.59 -5.35
N LYS A 54 -61.28 -15.39 -4.71
CA LYS A 54 -60.78 -14.06 -4.36
C LYS A 54 -60.10 -13.40 -5.56
N ALA A 55 -60.06 -12.07 -5.56
CA ALA A 55 -59.20 -11.32 -6.46
C ALA A 55 -57.73 -11.57 -6.08
N SER A 56 -56.92 -11.91 -7.08
CA SER A 56 -55.47 -12.07 -6.99
C SER A 56 -54.82 -11.10 -7.97
N LEU A 57 -53.62 -10.63 -7.61
CA LEU A 57 -52.82 -9.70 -8.42
C LEU A 57 -51.45 -10.34 -8.69
N MET A 58 -51.07 -10.44 -9.96
CA MET A 58 -49.72 -10.77 -10.39
C MET A 58 -49.05 -9.48 -10.89
N ILE A 59 -47.88 -9.16 -10.34
CA ILE A 59 -47.09 -7.99 -10.71
C ILE A 59 -45.80 -8.51 -11.36
N TYR A 60 -45.53 -8.05 -12.59
CA TYR A 60 -44.30 -8.35 -13.32
C TYR A 60 -43.34 -7.16 -13.20
N ASP A 61 -42.93 -6.87 -11.97
CA ASP A 61 -42.03 -5.78 -11.63
C ASP A 61 -40.72 -5.88 -12.45
N PRO A 62 -40.25 -4.82 -13.13
CA PRO A 62 -38.94 -4.78 -13.78
C PRO A 62 -37.78 -4.72 -12.78
N THR A 63 -38.04 -4.50 -11.49
CA THR A 63 -37.02 -4.77 -10.48
C THR A 63 -36.76 -6.28 -10.47
N PRO A 64 -35.51 -6.71 -10.74
CA PRO A 64 -35.23 -8.13 -10.90
C PRO A 64 -35.63 -8.88 -9.62
N PRO A 65 -36.17 -10.11 -9.75
CA PRO A 65 -36.50 -10.96 -8.60
C PRO A 65 -35.21 -11.33 -7.86
N GLY A 66 -34.78 -10.49 -6.91
CA GLY A 66 -33.47 -10.64 -6.28
C GLY A 66 -32.31 -10.55 -7.28
N PRO A 67 -31.07 -10.80 -6.86
CA PRO A 67 -29.94 -10.83 -7.79
C PRO A 67 -30.18 -11.91 -8.85
N VAL A 68 -30.44 -11.49 -10.08
CA VAL A 68 -30.52 -12.40 -11.23
C VAL A 68 -29.09 -12.79 -11.60
N ILE A 69 -28.86 -14.09 -11.78
CA ILE A 69 -27.58 -14.58 -12.30
C ILE A 69 -27.52 -14.22 -13.79
N CYS A 70 -26.63 -13.30 -14.14
CA CYS A 70 -26.36 -12.90 -15.51
C CYS A 70 -25.05 -13.51 -16.00
N ASN A 71 -25.14 -14.58 -16.79
CA ASN A 71 -23.96 -15.19 -17.41
C ASN A 71 -23.51 -14.36 -18.62
N ALA A 72 -22.21 -14.09 -18.74
CA ALA A 72 -21.64 -13.52 -19.96
C ALA A 72 -22.03 -14.35 -21.19
N SER A 73 -22.48 -13.71 -22.27
CA SER A 73 -23.03 -14.41 -23.45
C SER A 73 -21.99 -15.17 -24.28
N GLY A 74 -20.70 -14.98 -24.00
CA GLY A 74 -19.59 -15.59 -24.71
C GLY A 74 -18.24 -15.00 -24.30
N SER A 75 -17.18 -15.34 -25.06
CA SER A 75 -15.88 -14.68 -24.94
C SER A 75 -15.83 -13.41 -25.77
N GLY A 76 -15.11 -12.39 -25.32
CA GLY A 76 -14.97 -11.12 -26.03
C GLY A 76 -14.88 -9.91 -25.11
N SER A 77 -15.12 -8.72 -25.66
CA SER A 77 -15.12 -7.48 -24.90
C SER A 77 -16.26 -7.46 -23.89
N TRP A 78 -15.98 -6.96 -22.68
CA TRP A 78 -16.95 -6.83 -21.60
C TRP A 78 -18.25 -6.18 -22.06
N SER A 79 -18.16 -4.98 -22.66
CA SER A 79 -19.34 -4.23 -23.09
C SER A 79 -20.26 -4.99 -24.06
N ALA A 80 -19.71 -5.93 -24.84
CA ALA A 80 -20.49 -6.74 -25.77
C ALA A 80 -21.16 -7.92 -25.05
N VAL A 81 -20.38 -8.66 -24.25
CA VAL A 81 -20.82 -9.94 -23.67
C VAL A 81 -21.63 -9.80 -22.37
N THR A 82 -21.68 -8.60 -21.78
CA THR A 82 -22.53 -8.29 -20.62
C THR A 82 -23.59 -7.23 -20.91
N SER A 83 -23.77 -6.83 -22.18
CA SER A 83 -24.74 -5.80 -22.59
C SER A 83 -26.20 -6.07 -22.20
N HIS A 84 -26.54 -7.35 -21.97
CA HIS A 84 -27.87 -7.77 -21.53
C HIS A 84 -28.02 -7.82 -20.00
N CYS A 85 -26.92 -7.72 -19.24
CA CYS A 85 -26.94 -7.69 -17.78
C CYS A 85 -27.43 -6.33 -17.26
N GLN A 86 -28.12 -6.36 -16.13
CA GLN A 86 -28.68 -5.19 -15.48
C GLN A 86 -27.87 -4.82 -14.23
N ALA A 87 -28.04 -3.58 -13.77
CA ALA A 87 -27.46 -3.15 -12.50
C ALA A 87 -28.04 -4.00 -11.35
N GLY A 88 -27.18 -4.49 -10.47
CA GLY A 88 -27.54 -5.35 -9.33
C GLY A 88 -27.51 -6.85 -9.64
N ASP A 89 -27.37 -7.25 -10.91
CA ASP A 89 -27.22 -8.66 -11.28
C ASP A 89 -25.95 -9.26 -10.68
N THR A 90 -26.02 -10.55 -10.34
CA THR A 90 -24.81 -11.35 -10.14
C THR A 90 -24.23 -11.69 -11.50
N ILE A 91 -23.18 -10.99 -11.93
CA ILE A 91 -22.55 -11.27 -13.22
C ILE A 91 -21.61 -12.47 -13.07
N VAL A 92 -21.72 -13.45 -13.96
CA VAL A 92 -20.88 -14.65 -13.96
C VAL A 92 -20.12 -14.73 -15.28
N ILE A 93 -18.80 -14.93 -15.20
CA ILE A 93 -17.96 -15.36 -16.33
C ILE A 93 -17.87 -16.88 -16.27
N PRO A 94 -18.59 -17.64 -17.11
CA PRO A 94 -18.60 -19.09 -17.04
C PRO A 94 -17.22 -19.70 -17.35
N ALA A 95 -17.01 -20.92 -16.85
CA ALA A 95 -15.79 -21.68 -17.12
C ALA A 95 -15.53 -21.81 -18.65
N GLY A 96 -14.27 -21.64 -19.05
CA GLY A 96 -13.85 -21.71 -20.45
C GLY A 96 -14.07 -20.43 -21.27
N MET A 97 -14.69 -19.39 -20.70
CA MET A 97 -14.81 -18.08 -21.34
C MET A 97 -13.64 -17.16 -20.97
N THR A 98 -13.26 -16.30 -21.92
CA THR A 98 -12.33 -15.18 -21.69
C THR A 98 -13.06 -13.87 -21.99
N VAL A 99 -13.21 -13.04 -20.96
CA VAL A 99 -13.80 -11.70 -21.08
C VAL A 99 -12.70 -10.65 -20.91
N VAL A 100 -12.64 -9.68 -21.81
CA VAL A 100 -11.62 -8.63 -21.82
C VAL A 100 -12.27 -7.29 -21.49
N LEU A 101 -11.75 -6.56 -20.50
CA LEU A 101 -12.24 -5.22 -20.21
C LEU A 101 -11.80 -4.24 -21.29
N ASP A 102 -12.76 -3.66 -22.00
CA ASP A 102 -12.55 -2.63 -23.01
C ASP A 102 -12.69 -1.20 -22.46
N SER A 103 -13.25 -1.07 -21.25
CA SER A 103 -13.40 0.18 -20.49
C SER A 103 -13.28 -0.08 -18.99
N ASP A 104 -13.16 0.98 -18.19
CA ASP A 104 -13.34 0.88 -16.74
C ASP A 104 -14.80 0.54 -16.46
N ILE A 105 -15.05 -0.38 -15.53
CA ILE A 105 -16.40 -0.91 -15.26
C ILE A 105 -16.81 -0.66 -13.82
N GLU A 106 -18.12 -0.59 -13.61
CA GLU A 106 -18.75 -0.47 -12.29
C GLU A 106 -19.72 -1.63 -12.10
N LEU A 107 -19.63 -2.29 -10.93
CA LEU A 107 -20.45 -3.44 -10.56
C LEU A 107 -21.22 -3.13 -9.28
N THR A 108 -22.55 -3.17 -9.39
CA THR A 108 -23.47 -2.94 -8.28
C THR A 108 -24.03 -4.24 -7.68
N GLY A 109 -23.91 -5.37 -8.38
CA GLY A 109 -24.21 -6.71 -7.87
C GLY A 109 -22.96 -7.54 -7.59
N ASP A 110 -23.17 -8.81 -7.24
CA ASP A 110 -22.09 -9.79 -7.04
C ASP A 110 -21.38 -10.12 -8.35
N PHE A 111 -20.16 -10.65 -8.26
CA PHE A 111 -19.39 -11.01 -9.45
C PHE A 111 -18.66 -12.34 -9.27
N GLU A 112 -18.90 -13.26 -10.19
CA GLU A 112 -18.31 -14.60 -10.17
C GLU A 112 -17.45 -14.83 -11.41
N ILE A 113 -16.19 -15.21 -11.21
CA ILE A 113 -15.24 -15.53 -12.28
C ILE A 113 -14.92 -17.02 -12.22
N GLN A 114 -15.57 -17.82 -13.06
CA GLN A 114 -15.22 -19.24 -13.26
C GLN A 114 -14.29 -19.43 -14.47
N GLY A 115 -14.36 -18.52 -15.45
CA GLY A 115 -13.47 -18.44 -16.60
C GLY A 115 -12.26 -17.53 -16.36
N THR A 116 -11.94 -16.72 -17.36
CA THR A 116 -10.84 -15.73 -17.30
C THR A 116 -11.38 -14.32 -17.50
N LEU A 117 -10.98 -13.41 -16.61
CA LEU A 117 -11.10 -11.97 -16.83
C LEU A 117 -9.72 -11.41 -17.19
N ASP A 118 -9.59 -10.86 -18.39
CA ASP A 118 -8.46 -10.00 -18.73
C ASP A 118 -8.82 -8.56 -18.37
N ALA A 119 -8.21 -8.05 -17.30
CA ALA A 119 -8.45 -6.70 -16.83
C ALA A 119 -7.94 -5.62 -17.81
N ASN A 120 -7.03 -5.94 -18.74
CA ASN A 120 -6.56 -5.04 -19.81
C ASN A 120 -6.26 -3.60 -19.34
N ASN A 121 -5.55 -3.50 -18.22
CA ASN A 121 -5.18 -2.25 -17.54
C ASN A 121 -6.34 -1.34 -17.09
N LYS A 122 -7.57 -1.89 -16.99
CA LYS A 122 -8.79 -1.18 -16.57
C LYS A 122 -9.04 -1.29 -15.08
N THR A 123 -9.92 -0.42 -14.63
CA THR A 123 -10.42 -0.36 -13.25
C THR A 123 -11.74 -1.09 -13.14
N VAL A 124 -11.87 -1.94 -12.11
CA VAL A 124 -13.15 -2.47 -11.66
C VAL A 124 -13.56 -1.73 -10.40
N THR A 125 -14.73 -1.09 -10.41
CA THR A 125 -15.29 -0.40 -9.25
C THR A 125 -16.46 -1.20 -8.70
N LEU A 126 -16.42 -1.51 -7.41
CA LEU A 126 -17.52 -2.15 -6.69
C LEU A 126 -18.30 -1.08 -5.92
N SER A 127 -19.57 -0.92 -6.26
CA SER A 127 -20.42 0.17 -5.79
C SER A 127 -21.82 -0.30 -5.41
N GLY A 128 -22.78 0.63 -5.27
CA GLY A 128 -24.13 0.33 -4.80
C GLY A 128 -24.22 0.10 -3.29
N SER A 129 -25.45 -0.12 -2.82
CA SER A 129 -25.78 -0.38 -1.43
C SER A 129 -25.80 -1.88 -1.11
N GLY A 130 -25.47 -2.22 0.13
CA GLY A 130 -25.45 -3.59 0.62
C GLY A 130 -24.14 -4.29 0.33
N ASP A 131 -23.96 -5.42 1.02
CA ASP A 131 -22.79 -6.27 0.88
C ASP A 131 -22.70 -6.84 -0.55
N GLN A 132 -21.47 -7.13 -0.97
CA GLN A 132 -21.18 -7.74 -2.26
C GLN A 132 -20.18 -8.88 -2.08
N THR A 133 -20.25 -9.87 -2.96
CA THR A 133 -19.35 -11.01 -2.97
C THR A 133 -18.67 -11.14 -4.33
N LEU A 134 -17.33 -11.21 -4.31
CA LEU A 134 -16.54 -11.64 -5.45
C LEU A 134 -16.17 -13.11 -5.26
N THR A 135 -16.55 -13.96 -6.22
CA THR A 135 -16.36 -15.40 -6.14
C THR A 135 -15.50 -15.89 -7.31
N GLY A 136 -14.51 -16.73 -7.04
CA GLY A 136 -13.75 -17.39 -8.12
C GLY A 136 -12.43 -18.01 -7.65
N PRO A 137 -11.90 -19.02 -8.37
CA PRO A 137 -10.62 -19.63 -8.03
C PRO A 137 -9.44 -18.64 -8.15
N ALA A 138 -9.52 -17.70 -9.09
CA ALA A 138 -8.57 -16.61 -9.26
C ALA A 138 -9.31 -15.32 -9.61
N LEU A 139 -9.18 -14.32 -8.75
CA LEU A 139 -9.80 -13.00 -8.88
C LEU A 139 -8.68 -12.00 -9.17
N ASN A 140 -8.27 -11.94 -10.44
CA ASN A 140 -7.17 -11.08 -10.88
C ASN A 140 -7.71 -9.75 -11.41
N PHE A 141 -7.35 -8.66 -10.74
CA PHE A 141 -7.69 -7.30 -11.16
C PHE A 141 -6.43 -6.49 -11.41
N TYR A 142 -6.50 -5.52 -12.31
CA TYR A 142 -5.43 -4.54 -12.47
C TYR A 142 -5.57 -3.41 -11.44
N ARG A 143 -6.65 -2.64 -11.52
CA ARG A 143 -7.09 -1.74 -10.44
C ARG A 143 -8.44 -2.19 -9.90
N LEU A 144 -8.57 -2.22 -8.59
CA LEU A 144 -9.81 -2.52 -7.90
C LEU A 144 -10.17 -1.35 -6.99
N THR A 145 -11.35 -0.79 -7.16
CA THR A 145 -11.87 0.29 -6.34
C THR A 145 -13.11 -0.17 -5.58
N ILE A 146 -13.15 0.07 -4.28
CA ILE A 146 -14.32 -0.15 -3.43
C ILE A 146 -14.91 1.22 -3.11
N ASN A 147 -16.11 1.47 -3.61
CA ASN A 147 -16.81 2.74 -3.44
C ASN A 147 -18.31 2.49 -3.23
N LYS A 148 -18.63 1.88 -2.09
CA LYS A 148 -19.98 1.53 -1.68
C LYS A 148 -20.80 2.77 -1.32
N THR A 149 -22.12 2.66 -1.38
CA THR A 149 -23.00 3.75 -0.91
C THR A 149 -22.87 3.95 0.60
N ASN A 150 -22.92 2.86 1.38
CA ASN A 150 -22.74 2.90 2.83
C ASN A 150 -21.33 2.44 3.21
N LYS A 151 -20.70 3.14 4.16
CA LYS A 151 -19.37 2.78 4.67
C LYS A 151 -19.33 1.43 5.43
N THR A 152 -20.49 0.94 5.86
CA THR A 152 -20.63 -0.33 6.58
C THR A 152 -20.77 -1.53 5.67
N ASP A 153 -21.09 -1.31 4.39
CA ASP A 153 -21.27 -2.39 3.43
C ASP A 153 -19.93 -3.06 3.16
N THR A 154 -19.93 -4.40 3.17
CA THR A 154 -18.73 -5.22 3.06
C THR A 154 -18.66 -5.91 1.70
N VAL A 155 -17.50 -5.82 1.06
CA VAL A 155 -17.12 -6.67 -0.06
C VAL A 155 -16.37 -7.88 0.49
N TYR A 156 -16.93 -9.06 0.24
CA TYR A 156 -16.37 -10.36 0.59
C TYR A 156 -15.63 -10.97 -0.59
N ILE A 157 -14.47 -11.55 -0.31
CA ILE A 157 -13.69 -12.32 -1.29
C ILE A 157 -13.85 -13.81 -0.98
N VAL A 158 -14.45 -14.55 -1.92
CA VAL A 158 -14.53 -16.01 -1.90
C VAL A 158 -13.63 -16.55 -3.00
N GLY A 159 -12.34 -16.59 -2.72
CA GLY A 159 -11.34 -16.91 -3.73
C GLY A 159 -9.94 -16.38 -3.40
N LYS A 160 -9.06 -16.43 -4.40
CA LYS A 160 -7.73 -15.82 -4.35
C LYS A 160 -7.75 -14.50 -5.10
N LEU A 161 -7.80 -13.39 -4.36
CA LEU A 161 -7.65 -12.05 -4.93
C LEU A 161 -6.19 -11.81 -5.32
N LYS A 162 -5.98 -11.08 -6.42
CA LYS A 162 -4.72 -10.40 -6.77
C LYS A 162 -5.05 -9.05 -7.39
N VAL A 163 -4.37 -7.98 -6.95
CA VAL A 163 -4.51 -6.64 -7.53
C VAL A 163 -3.14 -6.15 -8.00
N SER A 164 -2.91 -6.19 -9.31
CA SER A 164 -1.57 -6.01 -9.88
C SER A 164 -1.13 -4.56 -10.09
N ARG A 165 -1.97 -3.56 -9.76
CA ARG A 165 -1.59 -2.15 -9.82
C ARG A 165 -1.99 -1.35 -8.58
N LYS A 166 -3.28 -1.21 -8.28
CA LYS A 166 -3.76 -0.41 -7.15
C LYS A 166 -5.08 -0.94 -6.61
N LEU A 167 -5.11 -1.20 -5.31
CA LEU A 167 -6.32 -1.32 -4.53
C LEU A 167 -6.65 0.06 -3.93
N SER A 168 -7.86 0.56 -4.17
CA SER A 168 -8.38 1.78 -3.53
C SER A 168 -9.68 1.48 -2.81
N ILE A 169 -9.79 1.85 -1.55
CA ILE A 169 -11.02 1.73 -0.76
C ILE A 169 -11.46 3.15 -0.43
N ALA A 170 -12.30 3.71 -1.30
CA ALA A 170 -12.84 5.05 -1.16
C ALA A 170 -13.91 5.11 -0.06
N ARG A 171 -14.82 4.12 -0.08
CA ARG A 171 -15.91 3.99 0.88
C ARG A 171 -16.39 2.54 0.96
N GLY A 172 -16.71 2.10 2.17
CA GLY A 172 -17.12 0.73 2.44
C GLY A 172 -15.97 -0.09 3.02
N LYS A 173 -16.22 -1.38 3.21
CA LYS A 173 -15.25 -2.31 3.77
C LYS A 173 -14.88 -3.38 2.75
N LEU A 174 -13.59 -3.67 2.59
CA LEU A 174 -13.11 -4.85 1.90
C LEU A 174 -12.58 -5.85 2.93
N ARG A 175 -13.09 -7.08 2.92
CA ARG A 175 -12.52 -8.20 3.69
C ARG A 175 -11.74 -9.11 2.77
N SER A 176 -10.42 -9.09 2.86
CA SER A 176 -9.56 -9.81 1.91
C SER A 176 -8.15 -10.09 2.45
N ALA A 177 -7.44 -10.96 1.74
CA ALA A 177 -6.00 -11.11 1.83
C ALA A 177 -5.47 -11.40 0.43
N SER A 178 -4.34 -10.79 0.07
CA SER A 178 -3.83 -10.80 -1.29
C SER A 178 -2.38 -10.35 -1.38
N ASP A 179 -1.86 -10.41 -2.61
CA ASP A 179 -0.70 -9.72 -3.10
C ASP A 179 -1.16 -8.41 -3.78
N TYR A 180 -0.89 -7.29 -3.12
CA TYR A 180 -1.21 -5.94 -3.59
C TYR A 180 0.05 -5.24 -4.09
N VAL A 181 -0.07 -4.39 -5.11
CA VAL A 181 0.98 -3.44 -5.45
C VAL A 181 0.80 -2.18 -4.61
N ASP A 182 -0.04 -1.24 -5.05
CA ASP A 182 -0.39 -0.07 -4.22
C ASP A 182 -1.66 -0.33 -3.41
N VAL A 183 -1.67 0.11 -2.15
CA VAL A 183 -2.86 0.10 -1.28
C VAL A 183 -3.18 1.53 -0.86
N GLU A 184 -4.42 1.94 -1.10
CA GLU A 184 -4.95 3.24 -0.68
C GLU A 184 -6.28 3.05 0.05
N ILE A 185 -6.34 3.49 1.31
CA ILE A 185 -7.55 3.48 2.12
C ILE A 185 -7.91 4.93 2.41
N LEU A 186 -9.03 5.41 1.87
CA LEU A 186 -9.50 6.78 2.11
C LEU A 186 -10.31 6.85 3.42
N VAL A 187 -10.65 8.06 3.85
CA VAL A 187 -11.30 8.35 5.14
C VAL A 187 -12.56 7.52 5.48
N ASP A 188 -13.36 7.16 4.48
CA ASP A 188 -14.57 6.34 4.65
C ASP A 188 -14.36 4.85 4.31
N GLY A 189 -13.12 4.48 3.99
CA GLY A 189 -12.72 3.13 3.61
C GLY A 189 -12.24 2.29 4.79
N THR A 190 -12.46 0.99 4.71
CA THR A 190 -11.91 0.01 5.65
C THR A 190 -11.32 -1.19 4.92
N LEU A 191 -10.06 -1.53 5.20
CA LEU A 191 -9.47 -2.81 4.83
C LEU A 191 -9.49 -3.74 6.04
N GLU A 192 -10.22 -4.85 5.99
CA GLU A 192 -10.15 -5.93 6.98
C GLU A 192 -9.35 -7.10 6.41
N LEU A 193 -8.24 -7.44 7.08
CA LEU A 193 -7.41 -8.56 6.67
C LEU A 193 -8.04 -9.88 7.08
N SER A 194 -8.09 -10.84 6.16
CA SER A 194 -8.55 -12.21 6.41
C SER A 194 -7.42 -13.26 6.51
N SER A 195 -6.19 -12.85 6.23
CA SER A 195 -4.93 -13.60 6.27
C SER A 195 -3.77 -12.60 6.11
N ASP A 196 -2.53 -13.08 6.20
CA ASP A 196 -1.34 -12.30 5.85
C ASP A 196 -1.38 -11.79 4.41
N ILE A 197 -0.76 -10.62 4.17
CA ILE A 197 -0.71 -9.96 2.87
C ILE A 197 0.70 -9.49 2.51
N THR A 198 0.94 -9.32 1.20
CA THR A 198 2.13 -8.64 0.68
C THR A 198 1.75 -7.34 -0.02
N VAL A 199 2.67 -6.37 0.02
CA VAL A 199 2.52 -5.05 -0.58
C VAL A 199 3.81 -4.71 -1.33
N GLY A 200 3.75 -4.71 -2.65
CA GLY A 200 4.90 -4.44 -3.52
C GLY A 200 5.10 -2.97 -3.91
N GLY A 201 4.17 -2.09 -3.52
CA GLY A 201 4.15 -0.67 -3.87
C GLY A 201 3.84 0.24 -2.68
N ASP A 202 3.21 1.38 -2.94
CA ASP A 202 2.95 2.38 -1.90
C ASP A 202 1.77 1.98 -1.00
N TRP A 203 1.85 2.36 0.28
CA TRP A 203 0.78 2.22 1.25
C TRP A 203 0.33 3.60 1.75
N THR A 204 -0.92 3.96 1.49
CA THR A 204 -1.55 5.16 2.05
C THR A 204 -2.81 4.78 2.82
N ASN A 205 -2.89 5.19 4.08
CA ASN A 205 -4.06 4.92 4.91
C ASN A 205 -4.53 6.18 5.65
N ASP A 206 -5.65 6.72 5.16
CA ASP A 206 -6.43 7.80 5.78
C ASP A 206 -7.75 7.29 6.39
N GLY A 207 -8.05 6.00 6.22
CA GLY A 207 -9.22 5.33 6.75
C GLY A 207 -8.89 4.35 7.88
N SER A 208 -9.47 3.16 7.81
CA SER A 208 -9.30 2.13 8.84
C SER A 208 -8.65 0.86 8.28
N LEU A 209 -7.58 0.41 8.95
CA LEU A 209 -7.05 -0.95 8.79
C LEU A 209 -7.51 -1.80 9.98
N ILE A 210 -8.26 -2.87 9.71
CA ILE A 210 -8.53 -3.94 10.69
C ILE A 210 -7.56 -5.08 10.39
N ALA A 211 -6.37 -5.00 10.99
CA ALA A 211 -5.29 -5.96 10.75
C ALA A 211 -5.55 -7.35 11.35
N ASN A 212 -6.47 -7.47 12.31
CA ASN A 212 -6.66 -8.66 13.13
C ASN A 212 -5.33 -9.10 13.76
N THR A 213 -4.91 -10.35 13.58
CA THR A 213 -3.61 -10.86 14.04
C THR A 213 -2.63 -11.11 12.89
N TYR A 214 -2.90 -10.53 11.71
CA TYR A 214 -2.19 -10.85 10.48
C TYR A 214 -1.00 -9.92 10.22
N THR A 215 -0.11 -10.41 9.36
CA THR A 215 1.12 -9.74 8.96
C THR A 215 0.93 -8.97 7.67
N VAL A 216 1.43 -7.74 7.65
CA VAL A 216 1.61 -6.96 6.42
C VAL A 216 3.09 -6.97 6.07
N THR A 217 3.43 -7.54 4.92
CA THR A 217 4.81 -7.62 4.43
C THR A 217 5.01 -6.65 3.26
N PHE A 218 5.94 -5.71 3.41
CA PHE A 218 6.40 -4.86 2.30
C PHE A 218 7.52 -5.59 1.55
N ASP A 219 7.32 -5.90 0.27
CA ASP A 219 8.20 -6.77 -0.55
C ASP A 219 8.58 -6.17 -1.92
N GLY A 220 8.30 -4.89 -2.13
CA GLY A 220 8.54 -4.18 -3.37
C GLY A 220 10.02 -3.88 -3.63
N ALA A 221 10.49 -4.18 -4.84
CA ALA A 221 11.85 -3.85 -5.27
C ALA A 221 12.08 -2.35 -5.53
N ALA A 222 11.02 -1.60 -5.82
CA ALA A 222 11.07 -0.14 -5.92
C ALA A 222 10.93 0.50 -4.53
N LEU A 223 11.31 1.77 -4.40
CA LEU A 223 11.04 2.51 -3.17
C LEU A 223 9.52 2.57 -2.92
N GLN A 224 9.11 2.07 -1.77
CA GLN A 224 7.74 2.10 -1.27
C GLN A 224 7.60 3.23 -0.25
N THR A 225 6.49 3.94 -0.30
CA THR A 225 6.15 4.97 0.69
C THR A 225 5.04 4.45 1.59
N LEU A 226 5.29 4.44 2.90
CA LEU A 226 4.28 4.23 3.92
C LEU A 226 3.82 5.58 4.45
N GLY A 227 2.61 5.98 4.07
CA GLY A 227 2.04 7.28 4.39
C GLY A 227 0.57 7.24 4.76
N GLY A 228 -0.03 8.43 4.70
CA GLY A 228 -1.34 8.75 5.27
C GLY A 228 -1.25 10.04 6.08
N SER A 229 -2.39 10.56 6.50
CA SER A 229 -2.51 11.73 7.36
C SER A 229 -2.24 11.40 8.84
N ALA A 230 -2.23 10.12 9.20
CA ALA A 230 -1.93 9.61 10.54
C ALA A 230 -1.14 8.29 10.47
N PRO A 231 -0.40 7.93 11.53
CA PRO A 231 0.22 6.61 11.67
C PRO A 231 -0.74 5.45 11.39
N THR A 232 -0.34 4.52 10.53
CA THR A 232 -1.05 3.23 10.39
C THR A 232 -0.71 2.32 11.57
N ALA A 233 -1.75 1.76 12.19
CA ALA A 233 -1.60 0.72 13.21
C ALA A 233 -1.65 -0.67 12.58
N PHE A 234 -0.49 -1.32 12.47
CA PHE A 234 -0.38 -2.71 12.04
C PHE A 234 -0.53 -3.66 13.24
N TYR A 235 -0.82 -4.93 12.95
CA TYR A 235 -0.62 -5.97 13.95
C TYR A 235 0.83 -6.46 13.89
N ASN A 236 1.19 -7.28 12.90
CA ASN A 236 2.59 -7.56 12.59
C ASN A 236 3.01 -6.80 11.33
N LEU A 237 4.23 -6.26 11.34
CA LEU A 237 4.82 -5.56 10.21
C LEU A 237 6.14 -6.24 9.82
N THR A 238 6.27 -6.60 8.54
CA THR A 238 7.51 -7.16 8.00
C THR A 238 7.99 -6.32 6.82
N ILE A 239 9.29 -6.05 6.78
CA ILE A 239 9.98 -5.48 5.62
C ILE A 239 10.86 -6.57 5.04
N ALA A 240 10.53 -7.08 3.87
CA ALA A 240 11.18 -8.25 3.28
C ALA A 240 12.59 -7.93 2.75
N PRO A 241 13.43 -8.95 2.50
CA PRO A 241 14.73 -8.77 1.89
C PRO A 241 14.65 -8.07 0.54
N GLY A 242 15.50 -7.06 0.33
CA GLY A 242 15.52 -6.26 -0.89
C GLY A 242 14.43 -5.18 -0.99
N ALA A 243 13.45 -5.15 -0.08
CA ALA A 243 12.46 -4.09 -0.03
C ALA A 243 13.06 -2.79 0.52
N SER A 244 12.57 -1.65 0.04
CA SER A 244 12.94 -0.32 0.54
C SER A 244 11.70 0.49 0.88
N VAL A 245 11.52 0.85 2.15
CA VAL A 245 10.33 1.53 2.66
C VAL A 245 10.70 2.87 3.28
N PHE A 246 10.09 3.94 2.78
CA PHE A 246 10.14 5.27 3.39
C PHE A 246 8.91 5.49 4.28
N MET A 247 9.15 5.71 5.56
CA MET A 247 8.15 5.99 6.59
C MET A 247 7.84 7.49 6.59
N ALA A 248 6.89 7.91 5.75
CA ALA A 248 6.40 9.29 5.73
C ALA A 248 5.61 9.60 7.01
N THR A 249 4.88 8.62 7.51
CA THR A 249 4.32 8.58 8.87
C THR A 249 4.87 7.37 9.59
N LEU A 250 5.31 7.53 10.84
CA LEU A 250 5.85 6.42 11.62
C LEU A 250 4.70 5.52 12.10
N PRO A 251 4.63 4.24 11.68
CA PRO A 251 3.52 3.37 12.07
C PRO A 251 3.64 2.89 13.53
N THR A 252 2.59 2.23 14.00
CA THR A 252 2.61 1.42 15.22
C THR A 252 2.36 -0.05 14.89
N ALA A 253 2.75 -0.94 15.81
CA ALA A 253 2.59 -2.39 15.67
C ALA A 253 2.12 -2.98 17.00
N GLY A 254 1.00 -3.69 16.99
CA GLY A 254 0.50 -4.39 18.17
C GLY A 254 1.24 -5.70 18.48
N GLY A 255 1.77 -6.34 17.44
CA GLY A 255 2.51 -7.60 17.48
C GLY A 255 4.00 -7.41 17.19
N SER A 256 4.56 -8.17 16.26
CA SER A 256 5.99 -8.13 15.91
C SER A 256 6.30 -7.09 14.83
N VAL A 257 7.54 -6.59 14.85
CA VAL A 257 8.13 -5.81 13.75
C VAL A 257 9.40 -6.54 13.31
N THR A 258 9.44 -6.97 12.05
CA THR A 258 10.59 -7.62 11.43
C THR A 258 11.10 -6.74 10.30
N ASN A 259 12.38 -6.41 10.30
CA ASN A 259 13.01 -5.67 9.22
C ASN A 259 14.18 -6.47 8.68
N GLU A 260 14.06 -6.96 7.44
CA GLU A 260 15.11 -7.63 6.66
C GLU A 260 15.47 -6.82 5.40
N GLY A 261 14.82 -5.67 5.19
CA GLY A 261 15.00 -4.79 4.03
C GLY A 261 15.67 -3.48 4.41
N THR A 262 15.21 -2.37 3.84
CA THR A 262 15.66 -1.02 4.18
C THR A 262 14.46 -0.18 4.61
N ILE A 263 14.52 0.44 5.78
CA ILE A 263 13.56 1.44 6.22
C ILE A 263 14.22 2.82 6.30
N SER A 264 13.48 3.88 6.02
CA SER A 264 13.99 5.24 6.14
C SER A 264 12.92 6.19 6.65
N GLN A 265 13.34 7.25 7.33
CA GLN A 265 12.47 8.30 7.83
C GLN A 265 13.17 9.64 7.70
N THR A 266 12.39 10.69 7.41
CA THR A 266 12.90 12.06 7.36
C THR A 266 12.10 12.93 8.31
N MET A 267 12.78 13.71 9.13
CA MET A 267 12.18 14.66 10.06
C MET A 267 12.92 16.01 9.98
N THR A 268 12.27 17.07 10.45
CA THR A 268 12.97 18.35 10.70
C THR A 268 13.30 18.44 12.19
N LEU A 269 14.59 18.56 12.51
CA LEU A 269 15.09 18.70 13.87
C LEU A 269 15.33 20.17 14.19
N THR A 270 14.47 20.75 15.03
CA THR A 270 14.59 22.14 15.49
C THR A 270 14.82 22.21 16.98
N GLY A 271 15.87 22.92 17.42
CA GLY A 271 16.16 23.16 18.83
C GLY A 271 17.39 22.41 19.32
N SER A 272 17.68 22.51 20.62
CA SER A 272 18.85 21.87 21.24
C SER A 272 18.47 21.13 22.53
N GLY A 273 19.14 19.99 22.77
CA GLY A 273 19.25 19.35 24.08
C GLY A 273 18.32 18.18 24.38
N ALA A 274 17.27 17.92 23.59
CA ALA A 274 16.41 16.74 23.76
C ALA A 274 16.63 15.73 22.62
N PRO A 275 16.75 14.42 22.92
CA PRO A 275 16.89 13.39 21.89
C PRO A 275 15.60 13.31 21.04
N VAL A 276 15.78 13.20 19.72
CA VAL A 276 14.69 12.93 18.78
C VAL A 276 14.85 11.52 18.23
N SER A 277 13.81 10.72 18.43
CA SER A 277 13.79 9.31 18.05
C SER A 277 13.33 9.12 16.60
N PHE A 278 14.20 8.51 15.81
CA PHE A 278 13.91 8.05 14.45
C PHE A 278 13.56 6.57 14.47
N LEU A 279 12.61 6.21 13.60
CA LEU A 279 12.20 4.84 13.31
C LEU A 279 11.84 4.06 14.59
N GLN A 280 11.20 4.71 15.56
CA GLN A 280 10.70 4.08 16.79
C GLN A 280 9.28 3.53 16.56
N ILE A 281 9.17 2.38 15.92
CA ILE A 281 7.88 1.73 15.64
C ILE A 281 7.43 1.00 16.90
N SER A 282 6.61 1.68 17.71
CA SER A 282 6.23 1.25 19.06
C SER A 282 7.44 1.07 19.98
N THR A 283 7.39 1.67 21.18
CA THR A 283 8.57 1.79 22.05
C THR A 283 9.22 0.44 22.42
N ASP A 284 8.47 -0.65 22.45
CA ASP A 284 8.94 -1.98 22.84
C ASP A 284 9.16 -2.95 21.67
N LYS A 285 8.82 -2.57 20.43
CA LYS A 285 8.84 -3.50 19.28
C LYS A 285 10.00 -3.25 18.34
N TYR A 286 10.32 -1.98 18.09
CA TYR A 286 11.40 -1.62 17.20
C TYR A 286 11.92 -0.24 17.56
N ARG A 287 13.24 -0.16 17.75
CA ARG A 287 13.95 1.08 18.03
C ARG A 287 15.01 1.28 16.96
N GLY A 288 14.95 2.43 16.31
CA GLY A 288 15.95 2.86 15.35
C GLY A 288 17.09 3.59 16.06
N VAL A 289 17.04 4.92 16.01
CA VAL A 289 18.15 5.80 16.42
C VAL A 289 17.61 6.98 17.20
N ASP A 290 18.25 7.30 18.32
CA ASP A 290 18.05 8.58 18.99
C ASP A 290 19.15 9.56 18.55
N ILE A 291 18.75 10.74 18.10
CA ILE A 291 19.67 11.82 17.72
C ILE A 291 19.48 12.98 18.70
N THR A 292 20.53 13.33 19.43
CA THR A 292 20.54 14.54 20.27
C THR A 292 21.29 15.63 19.53
N THR A 293 20.66 16.79 19.36
CA THR A 293 21.29 17.93 18.68
C THR A 293 21.61 19.03 19.68
N THR A 294 22.72 19.72 19.47
CA THR A 294 23.10 20.92 20.24
C THR A 294 22.66 22.22 19.54
N ASP A 295 22.23 22.11 18.28
CA ASP A 295 21.70 23.16 17.43
C ASP A 295 20.63 22.63 16.44
N ASN A 296 20.14 23.52 15.57
CA ASN A 296 19.14 23.19 14.56
C ASN A 296 19.79 22.47 13.36
N LEU A 297 19.68 21.14 13.29
CA LEU A 297 20.18 20.35 12.16
C LEU A 297 19.32 20.48 10.89
N GLY A 298 18.11 21.05 10.99
CA GLY A 298 17.22 21.17 9.84
C GLY A 298 16.63 19.81 9.44
N VAL A 299 16.52 19.54 8.13
CA VAL A 299 15.94 18.29 7.63
C VAL A 299 16.97 17.16 7.72
N VAL A 300 16.67 16.13 8.49
CA VAL A 300 17.51 14.95 8.71
C VAL A 300 16.78 13.71 8.22
N SER A 301 17.46 12.91 7.39
CA SER A 301 17.01 11.60 6.94
C SER A 301 17.83 10.50 7.60
N VAL A 302 17.16 9.54 8.24
CA VAL A 302 17.76 8.32 8.79
C VAL A 302 17.31 7.14 7.94
N THR A 303 18.24 6.26 7.61
CA THR A 303 17.96 4.99 6.92
C THR A 303 18.54 3.87 7.76
N VAL A 304 17.80 2.79 7.99
CA VAL A 304 18.23 1.59 8.71
C VAL A 304 17.97 0.38 7.83
N ARG A 305 18.97 -0.48 7.67
CA ARG A 305 18.82 -1.76 6.97
C ARG A 305 18.64 -2.89 7.96
N GLY A 306 17.67 -3.76 7.69
CA GLY A 306 17.34 -4.93 8.47
C GLY A 306 18.47 -5.94 8.55
N ASN A 307 18.59 -6.58 9.71
CA ASN A 307 19.40 -7.77 9.97
C ASN A 307 18.44 -8.97 9.99
N ALA A 308 18.80 -10.08 9.33
CA ALA A 308 17.93 -11.26 9.20
C ALA A 308 17.64 -11.99 10.54
N ALA A 309 16.71 -12.94 10.46
CA ALA A 309 15.88 -13.54 11.51
C ALA A 309 16.56 -14.19 12.75
N ASP A 310 15.98 -13.91 13.92
CA ASP A 310 16.02 -14.60 15.22
C ASP A 310 17.19 -14.42 16.21
N CYS A 311 16.88 -13.79 17.35
CA CYS A 311 17.64 -13.90 18.60
C CYS A 311 17.33 -15.23 19.32
N THR A 312 18.04 -16.31 18.98
CA THR A 312 17.97 -17.57 19.73
C THR A 312 19.35 -18.08 20.13
N GLY A 313 19.44 -18.74 21.27
CA GLY A 313 20.69 -19.33 21.79
C GLY A 313 21.10 -20.65 21.10
N ASP A 314 20.69 -20.88 19.85
CA ASP A 314 21.01 -22.10 19.10
C ASP A 314 22.33 -21.92 18.31
N PRO A 315 23.41 -22.63 18.65
CA PRO A 315 24.71 -22.54 17.95
C PRO A 315 24.69 -23.11 16.51
N ALA A 316 23.54 -23.59 16.01
CA ALA A 316 23.36 -24.05 14.64
C ALA A 316 22.56 -23.11 13.72
N SER A 317 22.13 -21.92 14.18
CA SER A 317 21.40 -20.95 13.34
C SER A 317 22.30 -19.85 12.71
N PRO A 318 21.96 -19.30 11.52
CA PRO A 318 22.73 -18.26 10.82
C PRO A 318 22.60 -16.85 11.48
N PRO A 319 23.39 -15.83 11.08
CA PRO A 319 24.12 -14.99 12.04
C PRO A 319 23.64 -13.52 12.27
N ASP A 320 22.35 -13.17 12.27
CA ASP A 320 21.98 -11.73 12.19
C ASP A 320 21.26 -11.13 13.44
N ARG A 321 21.64 -9.88 13.80
CA ARG A 321 21.55 -9.24 15.15
C ARG A 321 20.51 -8.09 15.29
N LEU A 322 19.82 -7.93 16.43
CA LEU A 322 18.95 -6.76 16.75
C LEU A 322 19.76 -5.66 17.47
N ARG A 323 19.84 -4.41 16.96
CA ARG A 323 20.75 -3.37 17.51
C ARG A 323 20.10 -1.97 17.55
N CYS A 324 20.35 -1.21 18.63
CA CYS A 324 20.02 0.21 18.77
C CYS A 324 21.30 1.02 19.01
N PHE A 325 21.38 2.25 18.50
CA PHE A 325 22.50 3.16 18.75
C PHE A 325 22.00 4.61 18.82
N ARG A 326 22.77 5.46 19.50
CA ARG A 326 22.57 6.90 19.62
C ARG A 326 23.75 7.62 19.00
N VAL A 327 23.46 8.71 18.31
CA VAL A 327 24.49 9.58 17.73
C VAL A 327 24.36 10.95 18.37
N ASP A 328 25.42 11.40 19.05
CA ASP A 328 25.52 12.69 19.71
C ASP A 328 26.55 13.57 18.99
N VAL A 329 26.19 14.76 18.53
CA VAL A 329 27.16 15.65 17.87
C VAL A 329 28.04 16.34 18.94
N GLU A 330 29.36 16.25 18.79
CA GLU A 330 30.32 16.81 19.73
C GLU A 330 30.30 18.35 19.74
N THR A 331 30.53 18.93 20.92
CA THR A 331 30.33 20.37 21.19
C THR A 331 31.47 21.28 20.73
N SER A 332 32.64 20.74 20.38
CA SER A 332 33.83 21.51 20.00
C SER A 332 34.22 21.44 18.53
N ASP A 333 33.76 20.40 17.80
CA ASP A 333 34.03 20.22 16.38
C ASP A 333 32.72 19.92 15.64
N PHE A 334 32.25 20.88 14.83
CA PHE A 334 30.99 20.80 14.06
C PHE A 334 30.95 19.70 12.99
N TYR A 335 31.97 18.84 12.96
CA TYR A 335 32.11 17.72 12.04
C TYR A 335 32.26 16.40 12.78
N GLN A 336 32.13 16.34 14.11
CA GLN A 336 32.33 15.11 14.87
C GLN A 336 31.06 14.71 15.63
N ALA A 337 30.75 13.42 15.67
CA ALA A 337 29.67 12.87 16.48
C ALA A 337 30.07 11.57 17.16
N ASP A 338 29.75 11.43 18.44
CA ASP A 338 29.93 10.22 19.22
C ASP A 338 28.79 9.25 18.97
N MET A 339 29.14 7.97 18.76
CA MET A 339 28.15 6.91 18.66
C MET A 339 28.14 6.03 19.91
N THR A 340 27.00 5.99 20.59
CA THR A 340 26.74 5.10 21.74
C THR A 340 25.90 3.91 21.30
N PHE A 341 26.24 2.71 21.75
CA PHE A 341 25.47 1.50 21.50
C PHE A 341 24.58 1.19 22.69
N TYR A 342 23.36 0.74 22.42
CA TYR A 342 22.48 0.23 23.46
C TYR A 342 22.25 -1.25 23.21
N SER A 343 22.61 -2.04 24.21
CA SER A 343 22.35 -3.46 24.21
C SER A 343 21.31 -3.84 25.28
N THR A 344 20.57 -4.91 25.02
CA THR A 344 19.69 -5.54 26.03
C THR A 344 20.41 -6.67 26.75
N ALA A 345 19.89 -7.14 27.90
CA ALA A 345 20.47 -8.26 28.64
C ALA A 345 20.59 -9.58 27.84
N ALA A 346 19.92 -9.69 26.68
CA ALA A 346 20.06 -10.81 25.75
C ALA A 346 21.32 -10.71 24.85
N GLU A 347 22.07 -9.61 24.95
CA GLU A 347 23.15 -9.21 24.01
C GLU A 347 24.53 -9.07 24.71
N ASP A 348 24.71 -9.66 25.90
CA ASP A 348 25.88 -9.55 26.80
C ASP A 348 27.26 -9.99 26.24
N ILE A 349 27.37 -10.32 24.95
CA ILE A 349 28.61 -10.82 24.29
C ILE A 349 29.09 -9.89 23.15
N ILE A 350 28.73 -8.60 23.17
CA ILE A 350 29.23 -7.61 22.20
C ILE A 350 30.68 -7.26 22.54
N THR A 351 31.64 -7.99 21.97
CA THR A 351 33.07 -7.64 22.09
C THR A 351 33.69 -7.10 20.80
N ASN A 352 33.01 -7.16 19.64
CA ASN A 352 33.69 -7.08 18.33
C ASN A 352 32.95 -6.33 17.19
N ASP A 353 31.82 -5.64 17.41
CA ASP A 353 31.20 -4.90 16.28
C ASP A 353 32.06 -3.69 15.89
N THR A 354 32.43 -3.62 14.61
CA THR A 354 33.29 -2.56 14.05
C THR A 354 32.42 -1.53 13.33
N VAL A 355 32.76 -0.27 13.51
CA VAL A 355 32.12 0.85 12.85
C VAL A 355 32.98 1.25 11.67
N TYR A 356 32.39 1.25 10.48
CA TYR A 356 33.06 1.68 9.28
C TYR A 356 32.45 2.99 8.77
N GLN A 357 33.30 3.95 8.45
CA GLN A 357 32.91 5.24 7.89
C GLN A 357 33.38 5.38 6.44
N TYR A 358 32.49 5.77 5.55
CA TYR A 358 32.79 6.10 4.16
C TYR A 358 33.21 7.55 4.03
N TYR A 359 34.46 7.78 3.65
CA TYR A 359 35.00 9.11 3.38
C TYR A 359 34.72 9.51 1.94
N ALA A 360 33.60 10.20 1.71
CA ALA A 360 33.12 10.52 0.35
C ALA A 360 34.10 11.37 -0.48
N ALA A 361 34.89 12.21 0.18
CA ALA A 361 35.94 13.00 -0.48
C ALA A 361 37.07 12.14 -1.07
N PHE A 362 37.25 10.92 -0.56
CA PHE A 362 38.36 10.05 -0.89
C PHE A 362 37.93 8.67 -1.43
N GLY A 363 36.63 8.36 -1.38
CA GLY A 363 36.04 7.20 -2.02
C GLY A 363 36.30 5.85 -1.34
N PHE A 364 36.61 5.82 -0.04
CA PHE A 364 36.94 4.59 0.69
C PHE A 364 36.20 4.45 2.03
N TRP A 365 36.08 3.22 2.53
CA TRP A 365 35.61 2.91 3.89
C TRP A 365 36.79 2.75 4.84
N ALA A 366 36.72 3.33 6.03
CA ALA A 366 37.69 3.17 7.10
C ALA A 366 37.02 2.62 8.36
N ASP A 367 37.69 1.70 9.05
CA ASP A 367 37.39 1.35 10.44
C ASP A 367 37.63 2.58 11.32
N VAL A 368 36.60 3.01 12.05
CA VAL A 368 36.62 4.17 12.96
C VAL A 368 36.36 3.77 14.41
N GLY A 369 36.42 2.47 14.73
CA GLY A 369 36.40 1.97 16.10
C GLY A 369 35.49 0.76 16.29
N THR A 370 35.62 0.12 17.46
CA THR A 370 34.85 -1.06 17.83
C THR A 370 34.03 -0.82 19.11
N SER A 371 32.89 -1.51 19.22
CA SER A 371 32.09 -1.46 20.45
C SER A 371 32.70 -2.32 21.55
N GLY A 372 33.28 -1.70 22.59
CA GLY A 372 33.71 -2.39 23.79
C GLY A 372 32.59 -2.47 24.83
N CYS A 373 31.85 -3.57 24.93
CA CYS A 373 30.85 -3.74 25.99
C CYS A 373 31.39 -4.59 27.16
N GLY A 374 31.14 -4.13 28.40
CA GLY A 374 31.51 -4.80 29.65
C GLY A 374 30.41 -5.76 30.16
N ALA A 375 30.83 -6.78 30.91
CA ALA A 375 30.13 -8.03 31.19
C ALA A 375 28.89 -8.00 32.13
N ALA A 376 28.07 -6.95 32.12
CA ALA A 376 26.93 -6.84 33.05
C ALA A 376 25.58 -6.52 32.34
N PRO A 377 24.53 -7.31 32.58
CA PRO A 377 23.25 -7.20 31.88
C PRO A 377 22.45 -5.93 32.22
N GLY A 378 21.90 -5.28 31.19
CA GLY A 378 20.92 -4.20 31.32
C GLY A 378 21.48 -2.79 31.53
N GLU A 379 22.80 -2.63 31.48
CA GLU A 379 23.46 -1.33 31.51
C GLU A 379 23.81 -0.88 30.07
N PRO A 380 23.61 0.39 29.70
CA PRO A 380 24.07 0.91 28.41
C PRO A 380 25.59 0.73 28.30
N CYS A 381 26.07 0.06 27.24
CA CYS A 381 27.49 0.01 26.96
C CYS A 381 27.90 1.14 26.03
N THR A 382 28.62 2.12 26.58
CA THR A 382 29.38 3.08 25.79
C THR A 382 30.54 2.35 25.13
N ALA A 383 30.46 2.17 23.81
CA ALA A 383 31.66 2.03 23.00
C ALA A 383 32.48 3.31 23.17
N ASP A 384 33.57 3.23 23.91
CA ASP A 384 34.42 4.39 24.16
C ASP A 384 35.14 4.78 22.85
N GLY A 385 34.89 5.99 22.34
CA GLY A 385 35.72 6.62 21.30
C GLY A 385 35.37 6.37 19.83
N VAL A 386 34.13 5.98 19.48
CA VAL A 386 33.70 6.02 18.06
C VAL A 386 33.22 7.42 17.72
N THR A 387 34.13 8.22 17.17
CA THR A 387 33.83 9.57 16.68
C THR A 387 33.72 9.56 15.15
N LEU A 388 32.53 9.91 14.65
CA LEU A 388 32.20 9.95 13.24
C LEU A 388 32.44 11.35 12.66
N ASP A 389 33.13 11.44 11.51
CA ASP A 389 33.14 12.66 10.69
C ASP A 389 31.77 12.89 10.00
N VAL A 390 30.88 13.72 10.56
CA VAL A 390 29.50 13.96 10.07
C VAL A 390 29.41 14.88 8.84
N GLY A 391 30.48 15.03 8.06
CA GLY A 391 30.46 15.67 6.74
C GLY A 391 29.60 14.95 5.70
N PRO A 392 29.97 14.91 4.40
CA PRO A 392 29.22 14.15 3.37
C PRO A 392 29.38 12.62 3.51
N ASN A 393 29.84 12.16 4.66
CA ASN A 393 30.30 10.80 4.92
C ASN A 393 29.15 9.96 5.48
N HIS A 394 29.17 8.66 5.20
CA HIS A 394 28.18 7.70 5.68
C HIS A 394 28.84 6.74 6.66
N PHE A 395 28.09 6.06 7.53
CA PHE A 395 28.66 5.02 8.37
C PHE A 395 27.82 3.74 8.38
N VAL A 396 28.47 2.64 8.71
CA VAL A 396 27.85 1.32 8.76
C VAL A 396 28.43 0.55 9.96
N ILE A 397 27.65 -0.37 10.52
CA ILE A 397 28.05 -1.20 11.67
C ILE A 397 28.03 -2.67 11.23
N GLY A 398 29.12 -3.42 11.43
CA GLY A 398 29.24 -4.84 11.04
C GLY A 398 30.45 -5.56 11.66
N ASP A 399 30.47 -6.89 11.57
CA ASP A 399 31.57 -7.75 12.08
C ASP A 399 32.76 -7.79 11.08
N VAL A 400 32.47 -7.63 9.78
CA VAL A 400 33.45 -7.55 8.68
C VAL A 400 32.90 -6.72 7.51
N ASP A 401 33.79 -6.29 6.59
CA ASP A 401 33.54 -5.46 5.39
C ASP A 401 32.36 -5.90 4.49
N GLU A 402 31.84 -7.13 4.63
CA GLU A 402 30.87 -7.73 3.71
C GLU A 402 29.40 -7.76 4.19
N SER A 403 29.11 -7.41 5.46
CA SER A 403 27.73 -7.53 5.99
C SER A 403 27.30 -6.44 7.00
N PRO A 404 27.07 -5.17 6.57
CA PRO A 404 26.76 -4.13 7.55
C PRO A 404 25.33 -3.54 7.47
N THR A 405 24.80 -3.16 8.63
CA THR A 405 23.58 -2.35 8.78
C THR A 405 23.91 -0.91 8.37
N ALA A 406 23.46 -0.48 7.18
CA ALA A 406 23.85 0.82 6.64
C ALA A 406 23.00 1.98 7.18
N ILE A 407 23.64 3.01 7.74
CA ILE A 407 22.99 4.25 8.19
C ILE A 407 23.48 5.41 7.34
N ASN A 408 22.56 5.93 6.55
CA ASN A 408 22.87 6.98 5.58
C ASN A 408 22.36 8.33 6.11
N LEU A 409 23.26 9.11 6.71
CA LEU A 409 22.99 10.50 7.08
C LEU A 409 23.19 11.38 5.84
N ARG A 410 22.16 11.51 5.00
CA ARG A 410 22.22 12.47 3.90
C ARG A 410 21.93 13.87 4.40
N GLY A 411 22.97 14.72 4.45
CA GLY A 411 22.80 16.17 4.47
C GLY A 411 22.89 16.87 5.82
N VAL A 412 23.84 16.51 6.69
CA VAL A 412 24.19 17.37 7.82
C VAL A 412 24.96 18.58 7.30
N ARG A 413 24.30 19.74 7.18
CA ARG A 413 25.00 21.03 7.09
C ARG A 413 25.05 21.61 8.50
N ALA A 414 26.17 21.46 9.19
CA ALA A 414 26.49 22.39 10.26
C ALA A 414 26.64 23.78 9.62
N SER A 415 25.70 24.68 9.88
CA SER A 415 25.88 26.06 9.44
C SER A 415 26.96 26.69 10.29
N ALA A 416 28.10 27.05 9.68
CA ALA A 416 29.07 27.92 10.32
C ALA A 416 28.39 29.26 10.65
N GLY A 417 28.02 29.45 11.91
CA GLY A 417 27.74 30.77 12.45
C GLY A 417 29.04 31.57 12.48
N GLN A 418 29.44 32.15 11.35
CA GLN A 418 30.46 33.19 11.36
C GLN A 418 29.77 34.50 11.78
N ALA A 419 29.85 34.79 13.08
CA ALA A 419 29.75 36.16 13.56
C ALA A 419 30.94 36.96 12.99
N GLY A 420 30.68 37.74 11.94
CA GLY A 420 31.48 38.89 11.51
C GLY A 420 32.88 38.62 10.95
N GLU A 421 33.05 38.74 9.61
CA GLU A 421 33.67 39.92 8.99
C GLU A 421 33.96 39.70 7.48
N ARG A 422 33.32 40.56 6.67
CA ARG A 422 33.68 41.12 5.34
C ARG A 422 33.67 40.23 4.06
N PRO A 423 33.14 40.78 2.94
CA PRO A 423 32.93 40.02 1.70
C PRO A 423 34.22 39.92 0.90
N PHE A 424 34.71 38.71 0.66
CA PHE A 424 35.70 38.47 -0.38
C PHE A 424 35.02 38.09 -1.69
N LEU A 425 35.07 39.06 -2.61
CA LEU A 425 35.11 38.95 -4.07
C LEU A 425 34.78 37.58 -4.69
N ALA A 426 33.67 37.54 -5.41
CA ALA A 426 33.48 36.60 -6.52
C ALA A 426 34.52 36.92 -7.62
N ALA A 427 35.59 36.13 -7.69
CA ALA A 427 36.42 36.05 -8.89
C ALA A 427 35.71 35.16 -9.92
N LEU A 428 35.00 35.81 -10.83
CA LEU A 428 34.46 35.25 -12.05
C LEU A 428 35.63 34.76 -12.94
N LEU A 429 35.81 33.44 -13.08
CA LEU A 429 36.71 32.87 -14.08
C LEU A 429 35.88 32.17 -15.16
N VAL A 430 35.41 32.96 -16.11
CA VAL A 430 35.03 32.50 -17.44
C VAL A 430 36.30 32.48 -18.27
N LEU A 431 36.79 31.29 -18.63
CA LEU A 431 37.72 31.13 -19.75
C LEU A 431 37.02 30.30 -20.84
N MET A 432 36.47 31.01 -21.82
CA MET A 432 36.25 30.47 -23.16
C MET A 432 37.60 30.16 -23.79
N GLY A 433 37.73 28.96 -24.37
CA GLY A 433 38.84 28.58 -25.22
C GLY A 433 38.35 27.69 -26.35
N LEU A 434 37.71 28.31 -27.36
CA LEU A 434 37.57 27.70 -28.68
C LEU A 434 37.92 28.73 -29.75
N MET A 435 38.71 28.26 -30.73
CA MET A 435 38.94 28.78 -32.08
C MET A 435 40.03 29.84 -32.31
N VAL A 436 41.09 29.30 -32.92
CA VAL A 436 42.03 29.92 -33.85
C VAL A 436 41.34 30.88 -34.81
N GLY A 437 41.88 32.08 -34.97
CA GLY A 437 41.43 33.05 -35.97
C GLY A 437 42.38 34.26 -36.05
N THR A 438 43.36 34.16 -36.94
CA THR A 438 44.28 35.24 -37.34
C THR A 438 43.57 36.45 -37.96
N ALA A 439 43.89 37.68 -37.52
CA ALA A 439 44.04 38.91 -38.31
C ALA A 439 44.18 40.13 -37.37
N VAL A 440 45.37 40.71 -37.20
CA VAL A 440 45.92 41.86 -37.96
C VAL A 440 45.43 43.24 -37.48
N TYR A 441 46.40 43.98 -36.92
CA TYR A 441 46.67 45.43 -37.02
C TYR A 441 46.10 46.46 -36.02
N ARG A 442 47.09 46.97 -35.25
CA ARG A 442 47.53 48.38 -35.07
C ARG A 442 46.66 49.43 -34.33
N LYS A 443 47.27 49.77 -33.19
CA LYS A 443 47.73 51.09 -32.68
C LYS A 443 46.76 51.96 -31.86
N PRO A 444 47.27 52.62 -30.80
CA PRO A 444 46.47 53.24 -29.75
C PRO A 444 46.51 54.79 -29.76
N ALA A 445 45.51 55.41 -29.15
CA ALA A 445 45.57 56.69 -28.42
C ALA A 445 44.26 56.84 -27.62
N ARG A 446 44.28 56.76 -26.28
CA ARG A 446 44.31 57.89 -25.33
C ARG A 446 43.24 58.96 -25.60
N GLY A 447 42.37 59.12 -24.61
CA GLY A 447 41.35 60.15 -24.45
C GLY A 447 40.44 59.74 -23.31
#